data_AF-L8GYF6-F1
#
_entry.id   AF-L8GYF6-F1
#
_cell.length_a   1.000
_cell.length_b   1.000
_cell.length_c   1.000
_cell.angle_alpha   90.00
_cell.angle_beta   90.00
_cell.angle_gamma   90.00
#
_symmetry.space_group_name_H-M   'P 1'
#
loop_
_entity.id
_entity.type
_entity.pdbx_description
1 polymer ?
#
loop_
_entity_poly.entity_id
_entity_poly.type
_entity_poly.pdbx_seq_one_letter_code
_entity_poly.pdbx_strand_id
1 'polypeptide(L)'
;MFSKRRATKSKKKGTKDEKAKGLPPSALPAAGARKASFGLEEKLLHLWRTPITQLPVYKDIPRLIRRIEVVVNEPEVVGSPRQSTAPQETEVRTEVFEVWLNTNLPEDDDRFRARAWSEQWRTGTLSIALEDRPTRTSHIPFVDVREDGRLLYSVPISQVFTVSDSTRYFVIQSLTGGTEGYAGVAFNMRTDSTAFLSALEEYGRKREELQQSLGTITAPPSVDKATLRFLNNVGVSQRDLRSLNYSAIEALTTRLRRRTRANILFQSTEHFLKDAEKKAPEEMELSQLEVIQQVIVKVAQHMEDKAKLKQIQEGLEEMVRANYTGDMELSMSSLFAESIGQDSKTARVFKMINQSVIFIPIIILKTEITKSHVMTKDDTSPDGWKIRIVIEPDTVTITHSRRELPLVSVKPDEKQFWFKWELVMVFDRKMNDMLSSSLKITELHFDEGLNPALRETLRTILNNGNMVIE
;
A
#
# COMPACT_ATOMS: atom_id res chain seq x y z
N MET A 1 55.51 -54.60 -19.70
CA MET A 1 56.14 -55.34 -18.58
C MET A 1 55.94 -54.56 -17.28
N PHE A 2 55.80 -55.28 -16.17
CA PHE A 2 55.54 -54.84 -14.78
C PHE A 2 54.10 -54.50 -14.36
N SER A 3 53.36 -55.59 -14.11
CA SER A 3 52.15 -55.68 -13.28
C SER A 3 52.52 -55.69 -11.79
N LYS A 4 51.92 -54.81 -10.98
CA LYS A 4 52.03 -54.80 -9.51
C LYS A 4 50.96 -55.68 -8.88
N ARG A 5 51.41 -56.73 -8.18
CA ARG A 5 50.66 -57.51 -7.18
C ARG A 5 50.76 -56.87 -5.80
N ARG A 6 49.68 -56.94 -5.02
CA ARG A 6 49.59 -57.08 -3.53
C ARG A 6 48.14 -56.75 -3.13
N ALA A 7 47.51 -57.31 -2.11
CA ALA A 7 47.59 -58.58 -1.39
C ALA A 7 46.31 -58.61 -0.53
N THR A 8 45.57 -59.70 -0.58
CA THR A 8 44.36 -59.96 0.23
C THR A 8 44.73 -60.25 1.68
N LYS A 9 44.05 -59.62 2.65
CA LYS A 9 44.07 -60.04 4.06
C LYS A 9 42.67 -60.52 4.48
N SER A 10 42.64 -61.79 4.86
CA SER A 10 41.58 -62.50 5.58
C SER A 10 41.90 -62.50 7.08
N LYS A 11 40.87 -62.34 7.92
CA LYS A 11 40.68 -62.76 9.33
C LYS A 11 39.60 -61.84 9.96
N LYS A 12 38.68 -62.26 10.83
CA LYS A 12 38.51 -63.49 11.58
C LYS A 12 37.05 -63.55 12.08
N LYS A 13 36.55 -64.76 12.17
CA LYS A 13 35.28 -65.23 12.72
C LYS A 13 35.18 -64.90 14.23
N GLY A 14 34.04 -64.40 14.67
CA GLY A 14 33.66 -64.24 16.08
C GLY A 14 32.17 -64.47 16.23
N THR A 15 31.80 -65.70 16.58
CA THR A 15 30.45 -66.14 16.94
C THR A 15 30.13 -65.67 18.35
N LYS A 16 28.99 -65.02 18.53
CA LYS A 16 28.36 -64.84 19.84
C LYS A 16 26.88 -65.20 19.71
N ASP A 17 26.52 -66.27 20.40
CA ASP A 17 25.17 -66.72 20.64
C ASP A 17 24.37 -65.64 21.35
N GLU A 18 23.18 -65.33 20.85
CA GLU A 18 22.16 -64.67 21.66
C GLU A 18 20.77 -65.24 21.38
N LYS A 19 20.11 -65.53 22.50
CA LYS A 19 18.89 -66.28 22.67
C LYS A 19 17.71 -65.67 21.90
N ALA A 20 17.03 -66.53 21.14
CA ALA A 20 15.69 -66.29 20.65
C ALA A 20 14.69 -66.17 21.83
N LYS A 21 14.08 -64.99 21.96
CA LYS A 21 12.73 -64.83 22.51
C LYS A 21 11.90 -64.12 21.45
N GLY A 22 10.86 -64.81 20.98
CA GLY A 22 10.01 -64.37 19.88
C GLY A 22 9.33 -63.03 20.17
N LEU A 23 9.50 -62.10 19.24
CA LEU A 23 8.60 -60.97 19.03
C LEU A 23 7.64 -61.36 17.90
N PRO A 24 6.34 -61.00 18.00
CA PRO A 24 5.37 -61.30 16.97
C PRO A 24 5.75 -60.61 15.65
N PRO A 25 5.36 -61.17 14.49
CA PRO A 25 5.68 -60.59 13.20
C PRO A 25 5.12 -59.18 13.13
N SER A 26 6.04 -58.21 13.04
CA SER A 26 5.78 -56.83 12.68
C SER A 26 4.89 -56.83 11.45
N ALA A 27 3.63 -56.42 11.64
CA ALA A 27 2.72 -56.16 10.55
C ALA A 27 3.31 -55.02 9.71
N LEU A 28 3.79 -55.39 8.52
CA LEU A 28 4.05 -54.43 7.45
C LEU A 28 2.79 -53.58 7.28
N PRO A 29 2.87 -52.24 7.37
CA PRO A 29 1.71 -51.40 7.16
C PRO A 29 1.24 -51.58 5.72
N ALA A 30 -0.04 -51.94 5.58
CA ALA A 30 -0.69 -52.15 4.30
C ALA A 30 -0.46 -50.94 3.39
N ALA A 31 0.23 -51.18 2.27
CA ALA A 31 0.29 -50.28 1.13
C ALA A 31 -1.13 -50.15 0.57
N GLY A 32 -1.85 -49.08 0.93
CA GLY A 32 -3.22 -48.92 0.45
C GLY A 32 -4.03 -47.76 1.06
N ALA A 33 -3.55 -47.09 2.11
CA ALA A 33 -4.18 -45.85 2.56
C ALA A 33 -3.74 -44.71 1.63
N ARG A 34 -4.46 -44.51 0.51
CA ARG A 34 -4.43 -43.22 -0.19
C ARG A 34 -4.82 -42.18 0.85
N LYS A 35 -3.84 -41.41 1.36
CA LYS A 35 -4.14 -40.24 2.20
C LYS A 35 -5.16 -39.42 1.42
N ALA A 36 -6.36 -39.27 1.96
CA ALA A 36 -7.34 -38.36 1.41
C ALA A 36 -6.63 -37.01 1.21
N SER A 37 -6.54 -36.56 -0.04
CA SER A 37 -6.04 -35.22 -0.32
C SER A 37 -7.07 -34.26 0.25
N PHE A 38 -6.76 -33.69 1.41
CA PHE A 38 -7.55 -32.62 2.01
C PHE A 38 -7.80 -31.55 0.93
N GLY A 39 -9.06 -31.16 0.75
CA GLY A 39 -9.47 -30.11 -0.18
C GLY A 39 -8.83 -28.76 0.20
N LEU A 40 -8.91 -27.77 -0.71
CA LEU A 40 -8.42 -26.41 -0.47
C LEU A 40 -9.01 -25.85 0.83
N GLU A 41 -10.33 -25.88 0.94
CA GLU A 41 -11.08 -25.38 2.09
C GLU A 41 -10.66 -26.08 3.39
N GLU A 42 -10.51 -27.41 3.39
CA GLU A 42 -10.18 -28.17 4.61
C GLU A 42 -8.77 -27.83 5.13
N LYS A 43 -7.80 -27.63 4.23
CA LYS A 43 -6.44 -27.17 4.58
C LYS A 43 -6.45 -25.75 5.16
N LEU A 44 -7.25 -24.86 4.58
CA LEU A 44 -7.41 -23.49 5.07
C LEU A 44 -8.12 -23.45 6.42
N LEU A 45 -9.19 -24.21 6.61
CA LEU A 45 -9.89 -24.38 7.87
C LEU A 45 -8.98 -24.95 8.97
N HIS A 46 -8.08 -25.87 8.61
CA HIS A 46 -7.08 -26.37 9.54
C HIS A 46 -6.17 -25.24 10.04
N LEU A 47 -5.58 -24.44 9.14
CA LEU A 47 -4.79 -23.26 9.52
C LEU A 47 -5.62 -22.25 10.32
N TRP A 48 -6.88 -22.06 9.93
CA TRP A 48 -7.80 -21.15 10.60
C TRP A 48 -8.10 -21.55 12.04
N ARG A 49 -8.09 -22.84 12.35
CA ARG A 49 -8.32 -23.35 13.71
C ARG A 49 -7.03 -23.41 14.55
N THR A 50 -5.86 -23.51 13.92
CA THR A 50 -4.55 -23.56 14.61
C THR A 50 -4.30 -22.30 15.44
N PRO A 51 -3.99 -22.36 16.75
CA PRO A 51 -3.71 -21.18 17.54
C PRO A 51 -2.67 -20.26 16.90
N ILE A 52 -2.85 -18.93 17.00
CA ILE A 52 -1.97 -17.95 16.34
C ILE A 52 -0.50 -18.08 16.80
N THR A 53 -0.27 -18.53 18.03
CA THR A 53 1.06 -18.81 18.60
C THR A 53 1.82 -19.94 17.91
N GLN A 54 1.12 -20.79 17.16
CA GLN A 54 1.70 -21.87 16.37
C GLN A 54 1.90 -21.51 14.89
N LEU A 55 1.55 -20.27 14.52
CA LEU A 55 1.67 -19.76 13.16
C LEU A 55 2.80 -18.71 13.10
N PRO A 56 3.49 -18.55 11.96
CA PRO A 56 4.60 -17.61 11.82
C PRO A 56 4.14 -16.15 11.67
N VAL A 57 2.97 -15.79 12.21
CA VAL A 57 2.31 -14.50 12.01
C VAL A 57 3.17 -13.34 12.52
N TYR A 58 3.79 -13.49 13.69
CA TYR A 58 4.61 -12.42 14.30
C TYR A 58 5.86 -12.08 13.49
N LYS A 59 6.39 -13.07 12.76
CA LYS A 59 7.53 -12.91 11.85
C LYS A 59 7.12 -12.40 10.48
N ASP A 60 5.99 -12.86 9.98
CA ASP A 60 5.54 -12.57 8.61
C ASP A 60 4.86 -11.20 8.49
N ILE A 61 4.10 -10.75 9.49
CA ILE A 61 3.42 -9.44 9.43
C ILE A 61 4.41 -8.31 9.11
N PRO A 62 5.54 -8.11 9.84
CA PRO A 62 6.46 -7.03 9.51
C PRO A 62 6.98 -7.11 8.08
N ARG A 63 7.23 -8.32 7.56
CA ARG A 63 7.77 -8.55 6.22
C ARG A 63 6.73 -8.28 5.13
N LEU A 64 5.46 -8.53 5.43
CA LEU A 64 4.35 -8.44 4.49
C LEU A 64 3.56 -7.14 4.60
N ILE A 65 3.76 -6.33 5.64
CA ILE A 65 2.89 -5.19 5.95
C ILE A 65 2.73 -4.21 4.78
N ARG A 66 3.81 -3.93 4.04
CA ARG A 66 3.81 -3.03 2.87
C ARG A 66 3.09 -3.61 1.65
N ARG A 67 2.74 -4.90 1.70
CA ARG A 67 2.00 -5.62 0.66
C ARG A 67 0.51 -5.75 1.02
N ILE A 68 0.08 -5.23 2.17
CA ILE A 68 -1.31 -5.30 2.64
C ILE A 68 -2.04 -4.01 2.26
N GLU A 69 -3.11 -4.15 1.48
CA GLU A 69 -4.08 -3.12 1.20
C GLU A 69 -5.36 -3.39 2.01
N VAL A 70 -5.84 -2.40 2.76
CA VAL A 70 -7.10 -2.49 3.52
C VAL A 70 -8.13 -1.59 2.87
N VAL A 71 -9.24 -2.18 2.43
CA VAL A 71 -10.38 -1.51 1.79
C VAL A 71 -11.60 -1.71 2.66
N VAL A 72 -12.35 -0.63 2.88
CA VAL A 72 -13.55 -0.64 3.70
C VAL A 72 -14.69 -0.20 2.81
N ASN A 73 -15.67 -1.08 2.61
CA ASN A 73 -16.86 -0.86 1.80
C ASN A 73 -18.08 -0.85 2.72
N GLU A 74 -18.08 0.02 3.72
CA GLU A 74 -19.26 0.20 4.55
C GLU A 74 -20.14 1.26 3.88
N PRO A 75 -21.42 0.96 3.59
CA PRO A 75 -22.35 2.00 3.20
C PRO A 75 -22.35 2.99 4.36
N GLU A 76 -22.06 4.26 4.06
CA GLU A 76 -22.30 5.31 5.04
C GLU A 76 -23.71 5.10 5.55
N VAL A 77 -23.82 4.81 6.86
CA VAL A 77 -25.12 4.56 7.47
C VAL A 77 -25.88 5.86 7.37
N VAL A 78 -26.65 6.02 6.29
CA VAL A 78 -27.55 7.14 6.06
C VAL A 78 -28.51 7.12 7.24
N GLY A 79 -28.24 8.00 8.20
CA GLY A 79 -28.82 7.94 9.53
C GLY A 79 -30.33 7.86 9.48
N SER A 80 -30.90 6.91 10.23
CA SER A 80 -32.33 6.94 10.55
C SER A 80 -32.70 8.30 11.17
N PRO A 81 -33.85 8.90 10.82
CA PRO A 81 -34.18 10.26 11.21
C PRO A 81 -34.40 10.33 12.72
N ARG A 82 -33.41 10.85 13.45
CA ARG A 82 -33.57 11.27 14.85
C ARG A 82 -33.81 12.77 14.87
N GLN A 83 -34.94 13.16 15.44
CA GLN A 83 -35.28 14.55 15.73
C GLN A 83 -34.23 15.17 16.67
N SER A 84 -33.67 16.33 16.26
CA SER A 84 -33.20 17.52 17.03
C SER A 84 -32.46 17.29 18.37
N THR A 85 -31.30 17.86 18.71
CA THR A 85 -30.66 19.17 18.40
C THR A 85 -29.14 19.10 18.70
N ALA A 86 -28.29 19.59 17.77
CA ALA A 86 -26.84 19.89 17.83
C ALA A 86 -25.82 18.72 17.83
N PRO A 87 -24.57 18.90 17.33
CA PRO A 87 -24.03 19.88 16.38
C PRO A 87 -23.89 19.29 14.95
N GLN A 88 -23.95 20.12 13.91
CA GLN A 88 -23.88 19.70 12.51
C GLN A 88 -22.52 19.08 12.17
N GLU A 89 -22.50 17.78 11.87
CA GLU A 89 -21.42 17.15 11.12
C GLU A 89 -21.50 17.66 9.67
N THR A 90 -20.46 18.38 9.24
CA THR A 90 -20.33 18.93 7.89
C THR A 90 -20.11 17.78 6.91
N GLU A 91 -21.20 17.26 6.36
CA GLU A 91 -21.20 16.45 5.15
C GLU A 91 -20.41 17.20 4.07
N VAL A 92 -19.31 16.62 3.59
CA VAL A 92 -18.48 17.21 2.54
C VAL A 92 -19.25 17.07 1.23
N ARG A 93 -20.16 18.01 0.99
CA ARG A 93 -20.85 18.15 -0.29
C ARG A 93 -19.79 18.36 -1.36
N THR A 94 -19.68 17.40 -2.27
CA THR A 94 -18.85 17.54 -3.47
C THR A 94 -19.80 17.95 -4.59
N GLU A 95 -19.82 19.25 -4.92
CA GLU A 95 -20.60 19.74 -6.06
C GLU A 95 -19.86 19.40 -7.35
N VAL A 96 -20.57 18.82 -8.31
CA VAL A 96 -20.04 18.42 -9.62
C VAL A 96 -20.74 19.23 -10.71
N PHE A 97 -19.95 19.87 -11.57
CA PHE A 97 -20.42 20.73 -12.65
C PHE A 97 -19.96 20.19 -14.01
N GLU A 98 -20.84 20.21 -15.00
CA GLU A 98 -20.45 19.94 -16.40
C GLU A 98 -19.87 21.21 -17.04
N VAL A 99 -18.66 21.10 -17.57
CA VAL A 99 -17.92 22.24 -18.12
C VAL A 99 -17.27 21.92 -19.46
N TRP A 100 -16.94 22.97 -20.20
CA TRP A 100 -16.08 22.91 -21.38
C TRP A 100 -14.70 23.45 -21.05
N LEU A 101 -13.66 22.77 -21.50
CA LEU A 101 -12.27 23.07 -21.24
C LEU A 101 -11.56 23.46 -22.54
N ASN A 102 -10.79 24.53 -22.50
CA ASN A 102 -9.94 25.01 -23.59
C ASN A 102 -8.49 25.09 -23.11
N THR A 103 -7.60 24.29 -23.70
CA THR A 103 -6.18 24.25 -23.34
C THR A 103 -5.31 25.17 -24.20
N ASN A 104 -5.90 25.86 -25.18
CA ASN A 104 -5.22 26.68 -26.17
C ASN A 104 -5.57 28.16 -25.93
N LEU A 105 -5.15 28.67 -24.77
CA LEU A 105 -5.28 30.07 -24.39
C LEU A 105 -4.12 30.92 -24.95
N PRO A 106 -4.33 32.22 -25.22
CA PRO A 106 -3.26 33.17 -25.53
C PRO A 106 -2.15 33.22 -24.46
N GLU A 107 -0.93 33.56 -24.85
CA GLU A 107 0.22 33.72 -23.93
C GLU A 107 0.32 35.12 -23.29
N ASP A 108 -0.59 36.03 -23.59
CA ASP A 108 -0.61 37.40 -23.07
C ASP A 108 -1.81 37.61 -22.12
N ASP A 109 -2.07 38.88 -21.78
CA ASP A 109 -3.19 39.27 -20.93
C ASP A 109 -4.56 38.97 -21.58
N ASP A 110 -4.62 38.75 -22.90
CA ASP A 110 -5.86 38.38 -23.58
C ASP A 110 -6.34 36.97 -23.18
N ARG A 111 -5.52 36.17 -22.49
CA ARG A 111 -5.98 34.92 -21.83
C ARG A 111 -7.11 35.15 -20.83
N PHE A 112 -7.23 36.35 -20.25
CA PHE A 112 -8.32 36.73 -19.32
C PHE A 112 -9.51 37.41 -20.02
N ARG A 113 -9.65 37.18 -21.34
CA ARG A 113 -10.79 37.63 -22.17
C ARG A 113 -11.32 36.46 -23.00
N ALA A 114 -12.53 35.99 -22.70
CA ALA A 114 -13.11 34.81 -23.32
C ALA A 114 -13.25 34.97 -24.83
N ARG A 115 -13.46 36.19 -25.32
CA ARG A 115 -13.53 36.49 -26.76
C ARG A 115 -12.22 36.22 -27.53
N ALA A 116 -11.08 36.12 -26.84
CA ALA A 116 -9.78 35.86 -27.43
C ALA A 116 -9.43 34.36 -27.47
N TRP A 117 -10.28 33.50 -26.90
CA TRP A 117 -10.01 32.07 -26.82
C TRP A 117 -10.35 31.38 -28.14
N SER A 118 -9.61 30.31 -28.46
CA SER A 118 -9.89 29.48 -29.63
C SER A 118 -11.22 28.72 -29.51
N GLU A 119 -11.79 28.27 -30.63
CA GLU A 119 -13.02 27.46 -30.63
C GLU A 119 -12.79 25.97 -30.29
N GLN A 120 -11.60 25.59 -29.82
CA GLN A 120 -11.27 24.21 -29.51
C GLN A 120 -11.63 23.87 -28.06
N TRP A 121 -12.73 23.15 -27.88
CA TRP A 121 -13.27 22.79 -26.58
C TRP A 121 -13.31 21.27 -26.35
N ARG A 122 -13.10 20.85 -25.10
CA ARG A 122 -13.32 19.49 -24.61
C ARG A 122 -14.38 19.51 -23.53
N THR A 123 -15.24 18.51 -23.46
CA THR A 123 -16.26 18.39 -22.40
C THR A 123 -15.69 17.63 -21.20
N GLY A 124 -15.86 18.14 -19.98
CA GLY A 124 -15.39 17.50 -18.76
C GLY A 124 -16.31 17.77 -17.57
N THR A 125 -16.00 17.16 -16.43
CA THR A 125 -16.63 17.46 -15.15
C THR A 125 -15.64 18.16 -14.24
N LEU A 126 -16.18 19.08 -13.46
CA LEU A 126 -15.46 19.88 -12.50
C LEU A 126 -16.05 19.64 -11.13
N SER A 127 -15.25 19.23 -10.15
CA SER A 127 -15.70 19.13 -8.76
C SER A 127 -14.81 19.93 -7.83
N ILE A 128 -15.39 20.42 -6.74
CA ILE A 128 -14.64 21.08 -5.67
C ILE A 128 -14.53 20.09 -4.51
N ALA A 129 -13.30 19.69 -4.18
CA ALA A 129 -13.04 18.74 -3.11
C ALA A 129 -12.25 19.42 -1.98
N LEU A 130 -12.73 19.29 -0.74
CA LEU A 130 -11.93 19.57 0.44
C LEU A 130 -11.12 18.33 0.77
N GLU A 131 -9.81 18.38 0.55
CA GLU A 131 -8.92 17.33 1.06
C GLU A 131 -8.69 17.57 2.56
N ASP A 132 -9.14 16.65 3.40
CA ASP A 132 -9.01 16.70 4.88
C ASP A 132 -7.59 16.37 5.36
N ARG A 133 -6.57 16.72 4.56
CA ARG A 133 -5.16 16.43 4.82
C ARG A 133 -4.41 17.67 5.33
N PRO A 134 -3.31 17.47 6.08
CA PRO A 134 -2.59 18.55 6.76
C PRO A 134 -1.90 19.58 5.83
N THR A 135 -1.94 19.39 4.51
CA THR A 135 -1.37 20.32 3.51
C THR A 135 -2.17 21.62 3.36
N ARG A 136 -3.40 21.70 3.89
CA ARG A 136 -4.24 22.92 3.97
C ARG A 136 -4.53 23.62 2.64
N THR A 137 -4.43 22.92 1.51
CA THR A 137 -4.77 23.46 0.18
C THR A 137 -6.05 22.81 -0.34
N SER A 138 -7.11 23.60 -0.53
CA SER A 138 -8.32 23.15 -1.22
C SER A 138 -8.02 23.03 -2.71
N HIS A 139 -8.32 21.87 -3.30
CA HIS A 139 -8.06 21.57 -4.69
C HIS A 139 -9.36 21.40 -5.47
N ILE A 140 -9.29 21.73 -6.75
CA ILE A 140 -10.37 21.61 -7.71
C ILE A 140 -9.92 20.58 -8.76
N PRO A 141 -10.32 19.30 -8.60
CA PRO A 141 -10.11 18.30 -9.64
C PRO A 141 -11.00 18.53 -10.86
N PHE A 142 -10.38 18.42 -12.04
CA PHE A 142 -11.02 18.36 -13.35
C PHE A 142 -10.87 16.95 -13.91
N VAL A 143 -11.99 16.30 -14.22
CA VAL A 143 -12.04 14.93 -14.71
C VAL A 143 -12.58 14.92 -16.15
N ASP A 144 -11.89 14.21 -17.05
CA ASP A 144 -12.40 14.03 -18.42
C ASP A 144 -13.59 13.05 -18.40
N VAL A 145 -14.69 13.44 -19.02
CA VAL A 145 -15.90 12.61 -19.15
C VAL A 145 -15.74 11.56 -20.26
N ARG A 146 -14.81 11.78 -21.21
CA ARG A 146 -14.64 10.93 -22.40
C ARG A 146 -13.56 9.86 -22.26
N GLU A 147 -12.61 10.02 -21.35
CA GLU A 147 -11.49 9.09 -21.10
C GLU A 147 -11.59 8.45 -19.69
N ASP A 148 -12.56 7.55 -19.49
CA ASP A 148 -12.66 6.65 -18.33
C ASP A 148 -12.62 7.31 -16.93
N GLY A 149 -12.95 8.61 -16.82
CA GLY A 149 -12.87 9.35 -15.55
C GLY A 149 -11.44 9.72 -15.15
N ARG A 150 -10.51 9.85 -16.10
CA ARG A 150 -9.14 10.27 -15.84
C ARG A 150 -9.08 11.72 -15.35
N LEU A 151 -8.37 11.94 -14.23
CA LEU A 151 -8.04 13.27 -13.73
C LEU A 151 -7.12 13.99 -14.73
N LEU A 152 -7.58 15.11 -15.30
CA LEU A 152 -6.81 15.94 -16.21
C LEU A 152 -6.00 17.01 -15.47
N TYR A 153 -6.65 17.71 -14.54
CA TYR A 153 -6.05 18.80 -13.78
C TYR A 153 -6.48 18.72 -12.32
N SER A 154 -5.61 19.14 -11.41
CA SER A 154 -5.99 19.46 -10.03
C SER A 154 -5.34 20.79 -9.69
N VAL A 155 -6.15 21.81 -9.43
CA VAL A 155 -5.67 23.18 -9.22
C VAL A 155 -6.10 23.69 -7.84
N PRO A 156 -5.24 24.38 -7.09
CA PRO A 156 -5.67 25.09 -5.89
C PRO A 156 -6.77 26.11 -6.21
N ILE A 157 -7.72 26.33 -5.30
CA ILE A 157 -8.78 27.36 -5.47
C ILE A 157 -8.19 28.74 -5.78
N SER A 158 -7.03 29.08 -5.20
CA SER A 158 -6.34 30.35 -5.43
C SER A 158 -5.78 30.52 -6.85
N GLN A 159 -5.80 29.48 -7.67
CA GLN A 159 -5.36 29.49 -9.07
C GLN A 159 -6.54 29.51 -10.05
N VAL A 160 -7.74 29.84 -9.57
CA VAL A 160 -8.92 30.11 -10.42
C VAL A 160 -9.13 31.62 -10.53
N PHE A 161 -9.20 32.10 -11.76
CA PHE A 161 -9.36 33.50 -12.09
C PHE A 161 -10.64 33.72 -12.90
N THR A 162 -11.34 34.82 -12.62
CA THR A 162 -12.47 35.25 -13.44
C THR A 162 -11.98 35.92 -14.73
N VAL A 163 -12.79 35.83 -15.77
CA VAL A 163 -12.55 36.49 -17.05
C VAL A 163 -13.27 37.84 -17.06
N SER A 164 -12.64 38.86 -17.64
CA SER A 164 -13.15 40.24 -17.59
C SER A 164 -14.43 40.50 -18.41
N ASP A 165 -14.67 39.71 -19.46
CA ASP A 165 -15.76 39.93 -20.42
C ASP A 165 -16.92 38.92 -20.28
N SER A 166 -16.89 38.01 -19.31
CA SER A 166 -17.95 37.02 -19.11
C SER A 166 -18.01 36.44 -17.70
N THR A 167 -19.22 36.19 -17.21
CA THR A 167 -19.45 35.56 -15.90
C THR A 167 -19.52 34.04 -15.96
N ARG A 168 -19.41 33.44 -17.15
CA ARG A 168 -19.47 31.98 -17.36
C ARG A 168 -18.11 31.33 -17.59
N TYR A 169 -17.05 32.14 -17.67
CA TYR A 169 -15.73 31.71 -18.11
C TYR A 169 -14.72 32.00 -17.01
N PHE A 170 -13.83 31.05 -16.80
CA PHE A 170 -12.79 31.10 -15.77
C PHE A 170 -11.48 30.63 -16.37
N VAL A 171 -10.36 31.14 -15.86
CA VAL A 171 -9.03 30.64 -16.19
C VAL A 171 -8.52 29.87 -14.99
N ILE A 172 -8.03 28.65 -15.21
CA ILE A 172 -7.31 27.88 -14.21
C ILE A 172 -5.82 27.85 -14.56
N GLN A 173 -4.97 28.10 -13.57
CA GLN A 173 -3.53 27.90 -13.68
C GLN A 173 -3.19 26.53 -13.11
N SER A 174 -2.48 25.69 -13.86
CA SER A 174 -2.08 24.36 -13.42
C SER A 174 -0.58 24.15 -13.62
N LEU A 175 0.05 23.48 -12.65
CA LEU A 175 1.42 23.02 -12.74
C LEU A 175 1.42 21.56 -13.19
N THR A 176 1.19 21.32 -14.48
CA THR A 176 1.27 19.95 -15.03
C THR A 176 2.66 19.74 -15.61
N GLY A 177 3.41 18.76 -15.08
CA GLY A 177 4.74 18.40 -15.61
C GLY A 177 5.87 19.41 -15.35
N GLY A 178 5.71 20.32 -14.37
CA GLY A 178 6.72 21.34 -14.03
C GLY A 178 6.71 22.59 -14.91
N THR A 179 5.81 22.67 -15.89
CA THR A 179 5.53 23.88 -16.68
C THR A 179 4.22 24.51 -16.23
N GLU A 180 4.21 25.82 -16.01
CA GLU A 180 2.98 26.58 -15.76
C GLU A 180 2.11 26.58 -17.03
N GLY A 181 0.97 25.91 -16.95
CA GLY A 181 -0.06 25.89 -18.00
C GLY A 181 -1.31 26.62 -17.55
N TYR A 182 -2.06 27.15 -18.52
CA TYR A 182 -3.35 27.78 -18.28
C TYR A 182 -4.42 27.07 -19.11
N ALA A 183 -5.60 26.88 -18.53
CA ALA A 183 -6.75 26.36 -19.24
C ALA A 183 -7.98 27.24 -18.99
N GLY A 184 -8.78 27.43 -20.02
CA GLY A 184 -10.05 28.13 -19.96
C GLY A 184 -11.17 27.15 -19.63
N VAL A 185 -12.04 27.50 -18.70
CA VAL A 185 -13.20 26.72 -18.28
C VAL A 185 -14.45 27.52 -18.60
N ALA A 186 -15.41 26.93 -19.29
CA ALA A 186 -16.69 27.54 -19.62
C ALA A 186 -17.84 26.68 -19.11
N PHE A 187 -18.78 27.31 -18.41
CA PHE A 187 -20.01 26.66 -17.94
C PHE A 187 -21.10 26.78 -19.01
N ASN A 188 -21.86 25.70 -19.19
CA ASN A 188 -22.98 25.70 -20.12
C ASN A 188 -24.05 26.71 -19.68
N MET A 189 -24.45 26.63 -18.40
CA MET A 189 -25.46 27.51 -17.82
C MET A 189 -24.85 28.58 -16.91
N ARG A 190 -25.47 29.77 -16.90
CA ARG A 190 -25.09 30.85 -15.99
C ARG A 190 -25.34 30.48 -14.53
N THR A 191 -26.40 29.72 -14.26
CA THR A 191 -26.72 29.20 -12.92
C THR A 191 -25.57 28.38 -12.36
N ASP A 192 -24.97 27.52 -13.17
CA ASP A 192 -23.88 26.63 -12.74
C ASP A 192 -22.60 27.43 -12.47
N SER A 193 -22.29 28.43 -13.32
CA SER A 193 -21.17 29.34 -13.05
C SER A 193 -21.35 30.16 -11.77
N THR A 194 -22.59 30.55 -11.44
CA THR A 194 -22.90 31.27 -10.22
C THR A 194 -22.81 30.36 -9.00
N ALA A 195 -23.35 29.13 -9.10
CA ALA A 195 -23.22 28.12 -8.05
C ALA A 195 -21.75 27.77 -7.78
N PHE A 196 -20.95 27.57 -8.82
CA PHE A 196 -19.52 27.34 -8.72
C PHE A 196 -18.78 28.49 -8.01
N LEU A 197 -19.06 29.74 -8.38
CA LEU A 197 -18.50 30.91 -7.69
C LEU A 197 -18.91 30.97 -6.22
N SER A 198 -20.19 30.76 -5.92
CA SER A 198 -20.68 30.72 -4.53
C SER A 198 -20.02 29.63 -3.72
N ALA A 199 -19.79 28.45 -4.32
CA ALA A 199 -19.06 27.37 -3.70
C ALA A 199 -17.61 27.80 -3.40
N LEU A 200 -16.88 28.36 -4.37
CA LEU A 200 -15.50 28.86 -4.15
C LEU A 200 -15.42 29.88 -3.01
N GLU A 201 -16.37 30.82 -2.93
CA GLU A 201 -16.44 31.81 -1.85
C GLU A 201 -16.76 31.17 -0.49
N GLU A 202 -17.69 30.21 -0.45
CA GLU A 202 -18.02 29.45 0.76
C GLU A 202 -16.82 28.65 1.25
N TYR A 203 -16.10 27.98 0.35
CA TYR A 203 -14.87 27.25 0.68
C TYR A 203 -13.76 28.17 1.15
N GLY A 204 -13.61 29.36 0.54
CA GLY A 204 -12.68 30.39 1.00
C GLY A 204 -12.96 30.81 2.44
N ARG A 205 -14.23 31.08 2.78
CA ARG A 205 -14.67 31.43 4.14
C ARG A 205 -14.46 30.28 5.13
N LYS A 206 -14.87 29.06 4.79
CA LYS A 206 -14.66 27.88 5.65
C LYS A 206 -13.18 27.65 5.95
N ARG A 207 -12.30 27.87 4.97
CA ARG A 207 -10.85 27.80 5.17
C ARG A 207 -10.35 28.87 6.14
N GLU A 208 -10.83 30.11 6.03
CA GLU A 208 -10.48 31.19 6.97
C GLU A 208 -10.98 30.88 8.39
N GLU A 209 -12.20 30.36 8.53
CA GLU A 209 -12.78 29.93 9.80
C GLU A 209 -12.00 28.75 10.43
N LEU A 210 -11.61 27.76 9.63
CA LEU A 210 -10.71 26.67 10.05
C LEU A 210 -9.34 27.19 10.50
N GLN A 211 -8.77 28.15 9.77
CA GLN A 211 -7.51 28.79 10.16
C GLN A 211 -7.63 29.62 11.45
N GLN A 212 -8.76 30.30 11.67
CA GLN A 212 -9.02 31.09 12.87
C GLN A 212 -9.32 30.21 14.10
N SER A 213 -10.13 29.15 13.93
CA SER A 213 -10.50 28.20 14.99
C SER A 213 -9.35 27.33 15.47
N LEU A 214 -8.37 27.05 14.60
CA LEU A 214 -7.12 26.37 14.96
C LEU A 214 -6.17 27.26 15.81
N GLY A 215 -6.58 28.49 16.13
CA GLY A 215 -5.84 29.44 16.96
C GLY A 215 -4.62 30.00 16.25
N THR A 216 -4.30 31.26 16.54
CA THR A 216 -3.06 31.90 16.12
C THR A 216 -1.90 31.05 16.62
N ILE A 217 -1.30 30.24 15.73
CA ILE A 217 0.03 29.69 15.97
C ILE A 217 0.92 30.91 16.12
N THR A 218 1.29 31.21 17.38
CA THR A 218 2.29 32.21 17.71
C THR A 218 3.45 32.03 16.76
N ALA A 219 3.93 33.15 16.19
CA ALA A 219 5.09 33.18 15.30
C ALA A 219 6.15 32.17 15.76
N PRO A 220 6.71 31.37 14.83
CA PRO A 220 7.58 30.26 15.20
C PRO A 220 8.66 30.76 16.16
N PRO A 221 9.01 29.98 17.21
CA PRO A 221 9.96 30.41 18.20
C PRO A 221 11.22 30.86 17.49
N SER A 222 11.66 32.09 17.78
CA SER A 222 12.91 32.61 17.24
C SER A 222 14.00 31.57 17.48
N VAL A 223 14.75 31.20 16.43
CA VAL A 223 15.87 30.25 16.51
C VAL A 223 16.71 30.61 17.72
N ASP A 224 16.86 29.68 18.66
CA ASP A 224 17.49 29.97 19.93
C ASP A 224 18.94 30.47 19.72
N LYS A 225 19.42 31.35 20.62
CA LYS A 225 20.75 31.95 20.51
C LYS A 225 21.90 30.93 20.51
N ALA A 226 21.70 29.71 21.02
CA ALA A 226 22.71 28.66 20.99
C ALA A 226 22.77 27.99 19.61
N THR A 227 21.62 27.79 18.96
CA THR A 227 21.53 27.31 17.58
C THR A 227 22.09 28.32 16.59
N LEU A 228 21.77 29.61 16.74
CA LEU A 228 22.39 30.67 15.93
C LEU A 228 23.91 30.76 16.14
N ARG A 229 24.39 30.64 17.38
CA ARG A 229 25.85 30.60 17.67
C ARG A 229 26.52 29.37 17.07
N PHE A 230 25.90 28.21 17.16
CA PHE A 230 26.42 26.98 16.56
C PHE A 230 26.54 27.12 15.04
N LEU A 231 25.49 27.60 14.38
CA LEU A 231 25.45 27.80 12.92
C LEU A 231 26.49 28.83 12.46
N ASN A 232 26.65 29.92 13.20
CA ASN A 232 27.68 30.93 12.91
C ASN A 232 29.11 30.36 13.10
N ASN A 233 29.32 29.52 14.12
CA ASN A 233 30.60 28.86 14.38
C ASN A 233 30.98 27.82 13.32
N VAL A 234 30.01 27.27 12.57
CA VAL A 234 30.26 26.36 11.44
C VAL A 234 30.18 27.08 10.08
N GLY A 235 30.25 28.41 10.08
CA GLY A 235 30.40 29.25 8.88
C GLY A 235 29.11 29.55 8.12
N VAL A 236 27.94 29.27 8.68
CA VAL A 236 26.66 29.62 8.05
C VAL A 236 26.34 31.08 8.35
N SER A 237 26.26 31.92 7.31
CA SER A 237 26.02 33.36 7.49
C SER A 237 24.57 33.64 7.89
N GLN A 238 24.34 34.71 8.66
CA GLN A 238 22.96 35.14 8.97
C GLN A 238 22.15 35.52 7.72
N ARG A 239 22.81 35.85 6.60
CA ARG A 239 22.14 36.15 5.33
C ARG A 239 21.50 34.89 4.73
N ASP A 240 22.21 33.77 4.80
CA ASP A 240 21.73 32.49 4.27
C ASP A 240 20.57 31.94 5.11
N LEU A 241 20.61 32.12 6.43
CA LEU A 241 19.55 31.69 7.35
C LEU A 241 18.23 32.44 7.16
N ARG A 242 18.25 33.69 6.65
CA ARG A 242 17.02 34.48 6.41
C ARG A 242 16.19 33.97 5.25
N SER A 243 16.76 33.14 4.37
CA SER A 243 16.06 32.54 3.23
C SER A 243 15.40 31.19 3.55
N LEU A 244 15.66 30.63 4.73
CA LEU A 244 15.20 29.29 5.13
C LEU A 244 14.06 29.38 6.15
N ASN A 245 13.07 28.50 6.01
CA ASN A 245 12.02 28.35 7.03
C ASN A 245 12.56 27.59 8.27
N TYR A 246 11.81 27.63 9.38
CA TYR A 246 12.25 27.06 10.66
C TYR A 246 12.58 25.56 10.58
N SER A 247 11.74 24.78 9.88
CA SER A 247 11.95 23.34 9.67
C SER A 247 13.27 23.06 8.94
N ALA A 248 13.60 23.87 7.92
CA ALA A 248 14.85 23.75 7.19
C ALA A 248 16.06 24.10 8.08
N ILE A 249 15.95 25.09 8.96
CA ILE A 249 17.01 25.45 9.92
C ILE A 249 17.21 24.33 10.95
N GLU A 250 16.14 23.70 11.44
CA GLU A 250 16.22 22.60 12.41
C GLU A 250 16.83 21.32 11.80
N ALA A 251 16.43 20.99 10.57
CA ALA A 251 17.00 19.88 9.81
C ALA A 251 18.49 20.12 9.51
N LEU A 252 18.86 21.33 9.11
CA LEU A 252 20.25 21.74 8.87
C LEU A 252 21.08 21.63 10.17
N THR A 253 20.55 22.13 11.29
CA THR A 253 21.21 22.09 12.60
C THR A 253 21.42 20.65 13.06
N THR A 254 20.41 19.78 12.89
CA THR A 254 20.49 18.37 13.27
C THR A 254 21.52 17.61 12.43
N ARG A 255 21.55 17.87 11.11
CA ARG A 255 22.55 17.28 10.20
C ARG A 255 23.96 17.77 10.52
N LEU A 256 24.14 19.07 10.79
CA LEU A 256 25.43 19.64 11.17
C LEU A 256 25.90 19.09 12.52
N ARG A 257 25.04 18.98 13.54
CA ARG A 257 25.39 18.37 14.83
C ARG A 257 25.78 16.89 14.72
N ARG A 258 25.07 16.12 13.87
CA ARG A 258 25.45 14.73 13.56
C ARG A 258 26.82 14.67 12.88
N ARG A 259 27.15 15.66 12.04
CA ARG A 259 28.46 15.76 11.37
C ARG A 259 29.57 16.30 12.28
N THR A 260 29.33 17.24 13.20
CA THR A 260 30.33 17.67 14.20
C THR A 260 30.73 16.52 15.12
N ARG A 261 29.83 15.56 15.36
CA ARG A 261 30.13 14.28 16.04
C ARG A 261 30.88 13.28 15.15
N ALA A 262 30.81 13.41 13.82
CA ALA A 262 31.41 12.48 12.87
C ALA A 262 32.71 13.00 12.20
N ASN A 263 32.98 14.31 12.21
CA ASN A 263 34.10 14.93 11.51
C ASN A 263 35.13 15.57 12.47
N ILE A 264 35.96 14.71 13.06
CA ILE A 264 37.38 15.02 13.33
C ILE A 264 38.22 14.99 12.03
N LEU A 265 37.65 14.74 10.85
CA LEU A 265 38.41 14.76 9.59
C LEU A 265 37.66 15.45 8.42
N PHE A 266 38.16 16.64 8.10
CA PHE A 266 38.23 17.34 6.80
C PHE A 266 36.98 17.90 6.07
N GLN A 267 37.30 18.94 5.27
CA GLN A 267 36.53 20.09 4.80
C GLN A 267 35.84 19.93 3.43
N SER A 268 34.71 20.64 3.25
CA SER A 268 34.46 21.67 2.21
C SER A 268 32.95 21.79 1.94
N THR A 269 32.43 23.01 2.02
CA THR A 269 30.98 23.32 2.13
C THR A 269 30.37 23.97 0.88
N GLU A 270 31.14 24.29 -0.16
CA GLU A 270 30.62 25.06 -1.31
C GLU A 270 29.85 24.22 -2.35
N HIS A 271 30.03 22.90 -2.40
CA HIS A 271 29.32 22.05 -3.37
C HIS A 271 27.85 21.78 -2.98
N PHE A 272 27.47 21.97 -1.71
CA PHE A 272 26.19 21.48 -1.18
C PHE A 272 25.00 22.42 -1.38
N LEU A 273 25.23 23.72 -1.59
CA LEU A 273 24.13 24.68 -1.78
C LEU A 273 23.44 24.54 -3.14
N LYS A 274 24.16 24.04 -4.16
CA LYS A 274 23.58 23.79 -5.50
C LYS A 274 22.77 22.48 -5.59
N ASP A 275 23.00 21.52 -4.70
CA ASP A 275 22.25 20.26 -4.66
C ASP A 275 20.95 20.37 -3.83
N ALA A 276 20.87 21.35 -2.93
CA ALA A 276 19.69 21.56 -2.08
C ALA A 276 18.49 22.18 -2.82
N GLU A 277 18.72 22.95 -3.89
CA GLU A 277 17.65 23.60 -4.68
C GLU A 277 17.01 22.68 -5.74
N LYS A 278 17.52 21.46 -5.95
CA LYS A 278 17.07 20.57 -7.05
C LYS A 278 16.35 19.28 -6.63
N LYS A 279 16.20 19.01 -5.34
CA LYS A 279 15.37 17.89 -4.87
C LYS A 279 13.98 18.39 -4.53
N ALA A 280 13.00 18.03 -5.36
CA ALA A 280 11.59 17.97 -4.98
C ALA A 280 11.47 17.29 -3.59
N PRO A 281 10.49 17.66 -2.76
CA PRO A 281 10.33 17.05 -1.45
C PRO A 281 10.23 15.54 -1.65
N GLU A 282 11.30 14.81 -1.31
CA GLU A 282 11.27 13.36 -1.20
C GLU A 282 10.12 13.06 -0.26
N GLU A 283 9.07 12.41 -0.79
CA GLU A 283 8.00 11.86 0.03
C GLU A 283 8.69 11.12 1.18
N MET A 284 8.50 11.61 2.41
CA MET A 284 9.09 10.96 3.57
C MET A 284 8.47 9.57 3.65
N GLU A 285 9.20 8.57 3.16
CA GLU A 285 8.78 7.19 3.25
C GLU A 285 8.52 6.87 4.72
N LEU A 286 7.30 6.47 5.02
CA LEU A 286 6.92 6.01 6.36
C LEU A 286 7.86 4.88 6.80
N SER A 287 8.28 4.92 8.06
CA SER A 287 9.01 3.82 8.67
C SER A 287 8.14 2.55 8.66
N GLN A 288 8.79 1.39 8.70
CA GLN A 288 8.07 0.10 8.72
C GLN A 288 7.09 0.00 9.90
N LEU A 289 7.44 0.58 11.05
CA LEU A 289 6.61 0.58 12.25
C LEU A 289 5.35 1.45 12.09
N GLU A 290 5.48 2.62 11.45
CA GLU A 290 4.34 3.47 11.13
C GLU A 290 3.37 2.78 10.16
N VAL A 291 3.90 2.03 9.17
CA VAL A 291 3.05 1.23 8.27
C VAL A 291 2.34 0.11 9.04
N ILE A 292 3.03 -0.56 9.98
CA ILE A 292 2.41 -1.58 10.86
C ILE A 292 1.27 -0.96 11.68
N GLN A 293 1.52 0.17 12.32
CA GLN A 293 0.51 0.87 13.11
C GLN A 293 -0.70 1.26 12.25
N GLN A 294 -0.47 1.86 11.08
CA GLN A 294 -1.56 2.28 10.18
C GLN A 294 -2.44 1.11 9.75
N VAL A 295 -1.84 0.00 9.30
CA VAL A 295 -2.60 -1.16 8.82
C VAL A 295 -3.34 -1.85 9.97
N ILE A 296 -2.70 -2.07 11.13
CA ILE A 296 -3.35 -2.74 12.27
C ILE A 296 -4.47 -1.87 12.84
N VAL A 297 -4.26 -0.57 13.05
CA VAL A 297 -5.29 0.34 13.54
C VAL A 297 -6.46 0.41 12.56
N LYS A 298 -6.20 0.48 11.25
CA LYS A 298 -7.25 0.49 10.24
C LYS A 298 -8.10 -0.78 10.27
N VAL A 299 -7.49 -1.96 10.40
CA VAL A 299 -8.28 -3.21 10.56
C VAL A 299 -9.05 -3.19 11.88
N ALA A 300 -8.40 -2.86 13.00
CA ALA A 300 -9.02 -2.86 14.32
C ALA A 300 -10.19 -1.87 14.42
N GLN A 301 -10.09 -0.71 13.77
CA GLN A 301 -11.11 0.34 13.78
C GLN A 301 -12.45 -0.14 13.23
N HIS A 302 -12.42 -1.01 12.23
CA HIS A 302 -13.63 -1.57 11.63
C HIS A 302 -14.01 -2.91 12.26
N MET A 303 -13.06 -3.69 12.79
CA MET A 303 -13.36 -5.02 13.30
C MET A 303 -13.76 -5.04 14.78
N GLU A 304 -13.16 -4.20 15.61
CA GLU A 304 -13.25 -4.26 17.06
C GLU A 304 -14.22 -3.22 17.66
N ASP A 305 -14.57 -3.42 18.93
CA ASP A 305 -15.24 -2.37 19.71
C ASP A 305 -14.25 -1.26 20.11
N LYS A 306 -14.79 -0.12 20.57
CA LYS A 306 -14.00 1.06 20.95
C LYS A 306 -13.00 0.79 22.08
N ALA A 307 -13.31 -0.10 23.01
CA ALA A 307 -12.43 -0.39 24.14
C ALA A 307 -11.22 -1.21 23.67
N LYS A 308 -11.46 -2.23 22.86
CA LYS A 308 -10.40 -3.06 22.26
C LYS A 308 -9.57 -2.27 21.26
N LEU A 309 -10.17 -1.42 20.43
CA LEU A 309 -9.44 -0.50 19.53
C LEU A 309 -8.47 0.38 20.32
N LYS A 310 -8.93 0.99 21.41
CA LYS A 310 -8.10 1.84 22.26
C LYS A 310 -6.92 1.06 22.86
N GLN A 311 -7.18 -0.15 23.38
CA GLN A 311 -6.12 -1.03 23.89
C GLN A 311 -5.06 -1.34 22.82
N ILE A 312 -5.48 -1.62 21.58
CA ILE A 312 -4.56 -1.89 20.46
C ILE A 312 -3.75 -0.65 20.11
N GLN A 313 -4.38 0.54 20.07
CA GLN A 313 -3.70 1.80 19.79
C GLN A 313 -2.63 2.12 20.85
N GLU A 314 -2.96 1.97 22.14
CA GLU A 314 -2.02 2.19 23.24
C GLU A 314 -0.82 1.25 23.16
N GLY A 315 -1.03 -0.05 22.88
CA GLY A 315 0.06 -1.01 22.71
C GLY A 315 0.96 -0.71 21.50
N LEU A 316 0.38 -0.23 20.39
CA LEU A 316 1.15 0.21 19.22
C LEU A 316 1.94 1.49 19.51
N GLU A 317 1.34 2.46 20.20
CA GLU A 317 2.03 3.70 20.60
C GLU A 317 3.19 3.43 21.57
N GLU A 318 3.03 2.49 22.49
CA GLU A 318 4.11 2.06 23.38
C GLU A 318 5.27 1.45 22.57
N MET A 319 4.96 0.58 21.61
CA MET A 319 5.96 -0.01 20.72
C MET A 319 6.70 1.07 19.89
N VAL A 320 6.00 2.10 19.40
CA VAL A 320 6.59 3.25 18.70
C VAL A 320 7.44 4.11 19.65
N ARG A 321 6.94 4.42 20.84
CA ARG A 321 7.60 5.26 21.84
C ARG A 321 8.87 4.62 22.38
N ALA A 322 8.88 3.30 22.52
CA ALA A 322 10.08 2.54 22.86
C ALA A 322 11.20 2.71 21.81
N ASN A 323 10.92 3.34 20.67
CA ASN A 323 11.82 3.59 19.56
C ASN A 323 12.60 2.31 19.21
N TYR A 324 11.85 1.21 19.14
CA TYR A 324 12.42 -0.12 19.28
C TYR A 324 13.29 -0.44 18.08
N THR A 325 14.61 -0.52 18.29
CA THR A 325 15.58 -0.99 17.31
C THR A 325 15.82 -2.50 17.40
N GLY A 326 15.04 -3.21 18.23
CA GLY A 326 15.24 -4.62 18.54
C GLY A 326 14.52 -5.58 17.57
N ASP A 327 14.36 -6.82 18.02
CA ASP A 327 13.73 -7.89 17.27
C ASP A 327 12.22 -7.67 17.10
N MET A 328 11.80 -7.30 15.89
CA MET A 328 10.40 -7.02 15.54
C MET A 328 9.49 -8.24 15.80
N GLU A 329 10.01 -9.47 15.69
CA GLU A 329 9.23 -10.68 15.95
C GLU A 329 8.79 -10.74 17.42
N LEU A 330 9.68 -10.36 18.35
CA LEU A 330 9.37 -10.34 19.78
C LEU A 330 8.35 -9.23 20.11
N SER A 331 8.53 -8.03 19.54
CA SER A 331 7.59 -6.92 19.73
C SER A 331 6.19 -7.24 19.22
N MET A 332 6.10 -7.85 18.02
CA MET A 332 4.84 -8.30 17.46
C MET A 332 4.20 -9.39 18.31
N SER A 333 4.99 -10.34 18.83
CA SER A 333 4.49 -11.38 19.74
C SER A 333 3.89 -10.78 21.01
N SER A 334 4.59 -9.85 21.68
CA SER A 334 4.08 -9.12 22.86
C SER A 334 2.82 -8.33 22.54
N LEU A 335 2.80 -7.58 21.42
CA LEU A 335 1.62 -6.81 21.00
C LEU A 335 0.39 -7.72 20.83
N PHE A 336 0.57 -8.88 20.21
CA PHE A 336 -0.51 -9.85 20.02
C PHE A 336 -0.96 -10.52 21.33
N ALA A 337 -0.03 -10.78 22.25
CA ALA A 337 -0.34 -11.38 23.54
C ALA A 337 -1.05 -10.40 24.49
N GLU A 338 -0.58 -9.15 24.56
CA GLU A 338 -0.96 -8.21 25.62
C GLU A 338 -2.05 -7.22 25.18
N SER A 339 -2.05 -6.79 23.91
CA SER A 339 -2.94 -5.73 23.43
C SER A 339 -4.04 -6.24 22.51
N ILE A 340 -3.65 -6.88 21.40
CA ILE A 340 -4.61 -7.39 20.40
C ILE A 340 -5.40 -8.56 21.02
N GLY A 341 -4.71 -9.54 21.59
CA GLY A 341 -5.30 -10.77 22.12
C GLY A 341 -5.52 -11.80 21.02
N GLN A 342 -5.25 -13.07 21.33
CA GLN A 342 -5.22 -14.17 20.34
C GLN A 342 -6.56 -14.46 19.67
N ASP A 343 -7.67 -14.19 20.37
CA ASP A 343 -9.03 -14.48 19.90
C ASP A 343 -9.77 -13.26 19.34
N SER A 344 -9.12 -12.09 19.31
CA SER A 344 -9.72 -10.89 18.73
C SER A 344 -9.97 -11.05 17.22
N LYS A 345 -10.93 -10.30 16.69
CA LYS A 345 -11.24 -10.34 15.25
C LYS A 345 -10.05 -9.85 14.42
N THR A 346 -9.32 -8.88 14.94
CA THR A 346 -8.09 -8.35 14.36
C THR A 346 -7.01 -9.42 14.28
N ALA A 347 -6.76 -10.15 15.38
CA ALA A 347 -5.81 -11.25 15.36
C ALA A 347 -6.22 -12.34 14.38
N ARG A 348 -7.51 -12.65 14.34
CA ARG A 348 -8.11 -13.57 13.38
C ARG A 348 -7.89 -13.11 11.92
N VAL A 349 -8.10 -11.84 11.57
CA VAL A 349 -7.76 -11.35 10.21
C VAL A 349 -6.28 -11.58 9.88
N PHE A 350 -5.36 -11.17 10.77
CA PHE A 350 -3.92 -11.32 10.54
C PHE A 350 -3.43 -12.77 10.57
N LYS A 351 -4.17 -13.66 11.21
CA LYS A 351 -3.91 -15.09 11.20
C LYS A 351 -3.90 -15.68 9.79
N MET A 352 -4.68 -15.11 8.87
CA MET A 352 -4.68 -15.53 7.47
C MET A 352 -3.57 -14.88 6.65
N ILE A 353 -2.75 -14.01 7.24
CA ILE A 353 -1.69 -13.26 6.55
C ILE A 353 -0.33 -13.81 6.98
N ASN A 354 0.04 -14.98 6.46
CA ASN A 354 1.35 -15.59 6.69
C ASN A 354 1.73 -16.55 5.55
N GLN A 355 2.99 -17.01 5.55
CA GLN A 355 3.51 -17.91 4.50
C GLN A 355 2.78 -19.26 4.43
N SER A 356 2.33 -19.83 5.56
CA SER A 356 1.64 -21.12 5.59
C SER A 356 0.37 -21.12 4.75
N VAL A 357 -0.36 -20.00 4.70
CA VAL A 357 -1.57 -19.83 3.87
C VAL A 357 -1.22 -19.90 2.39
N ILE A 358 -0.14 -19.24 1.97
CA ILE A 358 0.34 -19.21 0.58
C ILE A 358 0.90 -20.57 0.11
N PHE A 359 1.44 -21.39 1.02
CA PHE A 359 1.95 -22.70 0.64
C PHE A 359 0.84 -23.63 0.12
N ILE A 360 -0.39 -23.50 0.60
CA ILE A 360 -1.53 -24.32 0.17
C ILE A 360 -1.78 -24.20 -1.34
N PRO A 361 -2.07 -23.00 -1.90
CA PRO A 361 -2.32 -22.87 -3.33
C PRO A 361 -1.09 -23.23 -4.17
N ILE A 362 0.13 -22.97 -3.72
CA ILE A 362 1.35 -23.39 -4.44
C ILE A 362 1.44 -24.90 -4.57
N ILE A 363 1.16 -25.63 -3.49
CA ILE A 363 1.18 -27.09 -3.52
C ILE A 363 0.15 -27.58 -4.51
N ILE A 364 -1.11 -27.11 -4.43
CA ILE A 364 -2.18 -27.49 -5.35
C ILE A 364 -1.78 -27.19 -6.80
N LEU A 365 -1.30 -25.97 -7.08
CA LEU A 365 -0.82 -25.57 -8.40
C LEU A 365 0.28 -26.49 -8.92
N LYS A 366 1.27 -26.83 -8.09
CA LYS A 366 2.42 -27.63 -8.50
C LYS A 366 2.13 -29.12 -8.62
N THR A 367 1.30 -29.67 -7.74
CA THR A 367 1.06 -31.12 -7.68
C THR A 367 -0.14 -31.55 -8.50
N GLU A 368 -1.21 -30.75 -8.54
CA GLU A 368 -2.48 -31.16 -9.15
C GLU A 368 -2.65 -30.57 -10.55
N ILE A 369 -2.25 -29.31 -10.74
CA ILE A 369 -2.47 -28.58 -11.99
C ILE A 369 -1.28 -28.73 -12.94
N THR A 370 -0.12 -28.20 -12.57
CA THR A 370 1.06 -28.26 -13.44
C THR A 370 1.74 -29.63 -13.39
N LYS A 371 1.40 -30.47 -12.40
CA LYS A 371 1.95 -31.83 -12.18
C LYS A 371 3.47 -31.86 -12.31
N SER A 372 4.14 -30.82 -11.80
CA SER A 372 5.59 -30.63 -11.91
C SER A 372 6.15 -30.53 -13.35
N HIS A 373 5.32 -30.43 -14.39
CA HIS A 373 5.77 -30.17 -15.76
C HIS A 373 6.27 -28.74 -15.94
N VAL A 374 5.72 -27.81 -15.16
CA VAL A 374 6.05 -26.39 -15.22
C VAL A 374 6.61 -25.97 -13.86
N MET A 375 7.91 -25.71 -13.82
CA MET A 375 8.59 -25.22 -12.63
C MET A 375 8.57 -23.70 -12.59
N THR A 376 7.88 -23.16 -11.59
CA THR A 376 7.85 -21.73 -11.31
C THR A 376 8.53 -21.37 -9.99
N LYS A 377 9.01 -20.14 -9.95
CA LYS A 377 9.45 -19.41 -8.77
C LYS A 377 8.57 -18.18 -8.58
N ASP A 378 8.68 -17.59 -7.42
CA ASP A 378 7.99 -16.36 -7.13
C ASP A 378 8.63 -15.13 -7.79
N ASP A 379 7.77 -14.19 -8.15
CA ASP A 379 8.22 -12.84 -8.46
C ASP A 379 8.58 -12.12 -7.14
N THR A 380 9.84 -11.71 -7.02
CA THR A 380 10.34 -10.97 -5.84
C THR A 380 10.10 -9.47 -5.93
N SER A 381 9.55 -8.99 -7.06
CA SER A 381 9.18 -7.59 -7.25
C SER A 381 8.12 -7.13 -6.23
N PRO A 382 7.93 -5.81 -6.04
CA PRO A 382 6.82 -5.28 -5.24
C PRO A 382 5.43 -5.76 -5.73
N ASP A 383 5.31 -6.10 -7.01
CA ASP A 383 4.07 -6.61 -7.60
C ASP A 383 3.88 -8.12 -7.45
N GLY A 384 4.90 -8.82 -6.94
CA GLY A 384 4.94 -10.27 -6.93
C GLY A 384 3.99 -10.93 -5.93
N TRP A 385 3.81 -10.38 -4.73
CA TRP A 385 2.82 -10.85 -3.76
C TRP A 385 2.13 -9.66 -3.12
N LYS A 386 0.81 -9.57 -3.30
CA LYS A 386 -0.07 -8.57 -2.69
C LYS A 386 -1.14 -9.25 -1.84
N ILE A 387 -1.60 -8.56 -0.80
CA ILE A 387 -2.64 -9.01 0.11
C ILE A 387 -3.67 -7.91 0.18
N ARG A 388 -4.94 -8.25 0.00
CA ARG A 388 -6.05 -7.32 0.08
C ARG A 388 -7.03 -7.78 1.14
N ILE A 389 -7.36 -6.89 2.07
CA ILE A 389 -8.38 -7.09 3.09
C ILE A 389 -9.54 -6.18 2.73
N VAL A 390 -10.68 -6.76 2.37
CA VAL A 390 -11.91 -6.02 2.10
C VAL A 390 -12.88 -6.26 3.26
N ILE A 391 -13.26 -5.18 3.94
CA ILE A 391 -14.18 -5.20 5.07
C ILE A 391 -15.53 -4.66 4.58
N GLU A 392 -16.52 -5.54 4.50
CA GLU A 392 -17.90 -5.24 4.09
C GLU A 392 -18.83 -5.36 5.30
N PRO A 393 -20.10 -4.88 5.25
CA PRO A 393 -20.98 -4.89 6.41
C PRO A 393 -21.15 -6.29 7.03
N ASP A 394 -21.28 -7.30 6.18
CA ASP A 394 -21.59 -8.67 6.60
C ASP A 394 -20.42 -9.64 6.46
N THR A 395 -19.36 -9.25 5.73
CA THR A 395 -18.25 -10.15 5.42
C THR A 395 -16.89 -9.49 5.56
N VAL A 396 -15.86 -10.33 5.68
CA VAL A 396 -14.46 -9.93 5.51
C VAL A 396 -13.83 -10.83 4.46
N THR A 397 -13.32 -10.23 3.39
CA THR A 397 -12.64 -10.97 2.33
C THR A 397 -11.14 -10.72 2.40
N ILE A 398 -10.36 -11.80 2.53
CA ILE A 398 -8.90 -11.77 2.52
C ILE A 398 -8.43 -12.42 1.23
N THR A 399 -7.80 -11.63 0.36
CA THR A 399 -7.29 -12.08 -0.94
C THR A 399 -5.77 -12.05 -0.95
N HIS A 400 -5.15 -13.18 -1.25
CA HIS A 400 -3.74 -13.27 -1.56
C HIS A 400 -3.57 -13.36 -3.06
N SER A 401 -2.84 -12.42 -3.65
CA SER A 401 -2.54 -12.38 -5.07
C SER A 401 -1.05 -12.56 -5.28
N ARG A 402 -0.64 -13.54 -6.11
CA ARG A 402 0.78 -13.81 -6.37
C ARG A 402 1.07 -14.06 -7.83
N ARG A 403 2.17 -13.49 -8.32
CA ARG A 403 2.73 -13.75 -9.65
C ARG A 403 3.82 -14.83 -9.58
N GLU A 404 3.74 -15.78 -10.50
CA GLU A 404 4.68 -16.86 -10.71
C GLU A 404 5.45 -16.66 -12.01
N LEU A 405 6.78 -16.81 -11.93
CA LEU A 405 7.71 -16.71 -13.04
C LEU A 405 8.35 -18.08 -13.32
N PRO A 406 8.76 -18.37 -14.56
CA PRO A 406 9.52 -19.57 -14.89
C PRO A 406 10.85 -19.61 -14.13
N LEU A 407 11.30 -20.83 -13.80
CA LEU A 407 12.58 -21.04 -13.13
C LEU A 407 13.77 -20.61 -14.03
N VAL A 408 14.85 -20.13 -13.42
CA VAL A 408 15.99 -19.54 -14.14
C VAL A 408 16.77 -20.58 -14.98
N SER A 409 16.72 -21.86 -14.60
CA SER A 409 17.43 -22.96 -15.26
C SER A 409 16.75 -23.48 -16.54
N VAL A 410 15.62 -22.89 -16.90
CA VAL A 410 14.81 -23.28 -18.05
C VAL A 410 15.41 -22.65 -19.32
N LYS A 411 15.17 -23.20 -20.52
CA LYS A 411 15.71 -22.65 -21.76
C LYS A 411 15.17 -21.23 -22.03
N PRO A 412 15.89 -20.36 -22.77
CA PRO A 412 15.44 -18.99 -23.01
C PRO A 412 14.04 -18.88 -23.66
N ASP A 413 13.69 -19.80 -24.55
CA ASP A 413 12.39 -19.90 -25.24
C ASP A 413 11.27 -20.48 -24.37
N GLU A 414 11.58 -20.86 -23.12
CA GLU A 414 10.66 -21.38 -22.12
C GLU A 414 10.54 -20.41 -20.91
N LYS A 415 11.26 -19.28 -20.93
CA LYS A 415 11.19 -18.21 -19.91
C LYS A 415 10.16 -17.12 -20.20
N GLN A 416 9.55 -17.17 -21.38
CA GLN A 416 8.74 -16.09 -21.96
C GLN A 416 7.25 -16.19 -21.53
N PHE A 417 6.99 -16.43 -20.24
CA PHE A 417 5.64 -16.44 -19.70
C PHE A 417 5.62 -16.08 -18.22
N TRP A 418 4.45 -15.68 -17.73
CA TRP A 418 4.15 -15.62 -16.29
C TRP A 418 2.65 -15.79 -16.10
N PHE A 419 2.24 -16.14 -14.89
CA PHE A 419 0.83 -16.14 -14.53
C PHE A 419 0.63 -15.60 -13.12
N LYS A 420 -0.57 -15.11 -12.86
CA LYS A 420 -0.99 -14.60 -11.56
C LYS A 420 -2.15 -15.45 -11.07
N TRP A 421 -2.12 -15.75 -9.78
CA TRP A 421 -3.20 -16.47 -9.12
C TRP A 421 -3.66 -15.73 -7.88
N GLU A 422 -4.90 -15.96 -7.51
CA GLU A 422 -5.56 -15.36 -6.36
C GLU A 422 -6.20 -16.45 -5.49
N LEU A 423 -5.84 -16.44 -4.21
CA LEU A 423 -6.55 -17.17 -3.17
C LEU A 423 -7.47 -16.19 -2.46
N VAL A 424 -8.77 -16.39 -2.58
CA VAL A 424 -9.82 -15.58 -1.97
C VAL A 424 -10.45 -16.37 -0.83
N MET A 425 -10.50 -15.79 0.36
CA MET A 425 -11.14 -16.38 1.54
C MET A 425 -12.16 -15.38 2.07
N VAL A 426 -13.42 -15.81 2.21
CA VAL A 426 -14.51 -14.97 2.69
C VAL A 426 -14.93 -15.47 4.07
N PHE A 427 -14.97 -14.56 5.04
CA PHE A 427 -15.38 -14.83 6.41
C PHE A 427 -16.63 -14.04 6.74
N ASP A 428 -17.38 -14.49 7.74
CA ASP A 428 -18.43 -13.68 8.35
C ASP A 428 -17.82 -12.45 9.05
N ARG A 429 -18.61 -11.40 9.26
CA ARG A 429 -18.13 -10.17 9.90
C ARG A 429 -17.53 -10.39 11.30
N LYS A 430 -17.95 -11.44 12.00
CA LYS A 430 -17.44 -11.76 13.35
C LYS A 430 -16.15 -12.58 13.30
N MET A 431 -15.66 -12.96 12.11
CA MET A 431 -14.51 -13.83 11.93
C MET A 431 -14.64 -15.14 12.72
N ASN A 432 -15.84 -15.70 12.84
CA ASN A 432 -16.07 -17.01 13.45
C ASN A 432 -15.94 -18.11 12.40
N ASP A 433 -16.53 -17.88 11.23
CA ASP A 433 -16.70 -18.88 10.19
C ASP A 433 -16.08 -18.40 8.87
N MET A 434 -15.36 -19.30 8.21
CA MET A 434 -14.97 -19.11 6.82
C MET A 434 -16.14 -19.57 5.96
N LEU A 435 -16.78 -18.64 5.27
CA LEU A 435 -17.98 -18.85 4.47
C LEU A 435 -17.65 -19.50 3.11
N SER A 436 -16.50 -19.16 2.54
CA SER A 436 -16.01 -19.76 1.30
C SER A 436 -14.50 -19.55 1.11
N SER A 437 -13.89 -20.40 0.29
CA SER A 437 -12.56 -20.20 -0.23
C SER A 437 -12.52 -20.53 -1.72
N SER A 438 -11.69 -19.81 -2.50
CA SER A 438 -11.43 -20.19 -3.89
C SER A 438 -10.01 -19.83 -4.31
N LEU A 439 -9.43 -20.64 -5.18
CA LEU A 439 -8.15 -20.41 -5.83
C LEU A 439 -8.37 -20.24 -7.32
N LYS A 440 -7.94 -19.12 -7.88
CA LYS A 440 -8.15 -18.78 -9.29
C LYS A 440 -6.84 -18.39 -9.96
N ILE A 441 -6.66 -18.75 -11.22
CA ILE A 441 -5.69 -18.03 -12.07
C ILE A 441 -6.44 -16.82 -12.62
N THR A 442 -5.82 -15.65 -12.55
CA THR A 442 -6.46 -14.39 -12.95
C THR A 442 -5.80 -13.77 -14.18
N GLU A 443 -4.52 -14.04 -14.39
CA GLU A 443 -3.76 -13.53 -15.54
C GLU A 443 -2.80 -14.60 -16.04
N LEU A 444 -2.68 -14.73 -17.36
CA LEU A 444 -1.72 -15.59 -18.04
C LEU A 444 -1.13 -14.83 -19.22
N HIS A 445 0.18 -14.59 -19.16
CA HIS A 445 0.89 -13.79 -20.15
C HIS A 445 1.97 -14.61 -20.84
N PHE A 446 2.17 -14.33 -22.12
CA PHE A 446 3.18 -14.96 -22.96
C PHE A 446 3.92 -13.90 -23.76
N ASP A 447 5.23 -13.85 -23.64
CA ASP A 447 6.07 -12.94 -24.42
C ASP A 447 6.35 -13.52 -25.83
N GLU A 448 6.82 -12.64 -26.72
CA GLU A 448 7.30 -13.01 -28.04
C GLU A 448 8.53 -13.92 -27.90
N GLY A 449 8.49 -15.10 -28.52
CA GLY A 449 9.55 -16.10 -28.44
C GLY A 449 9.29 -17.28 -27.50
N LEU A 450 8.13 -17.33 -26.83
CA LEU A 450 7.73 -18.57 -26.14
C LEU A 450 7.53 -19.71 -27.14
N ASN A 451 8.11 -20.87 -26.82
CA ASN A 451 7.92 -22.10 -27.59
C ASN A 451 6.42 -22.38 -27.82
N PRO A 452 5.94 -22.49 -29.08
CA PRO A 452 4.52 -22.66 -29.37
C PRO A 452 3.88 -23.91 -28.73
N ALA A 453 4.62 -25.02 -28.64
CA ALA A 453 4.12 -26.25 -28.02
C ALA A 453 3.97 -26.10 -26.50
N LEU A 454 4.93 -25.41 -25.85
CA LEU A 454 4.81 -25.08 -24.43
C LEU A 454 3.65 -24.10 -24.20
N ARG A 455 3.49 -23.08 -25.05
CA ARG A 455 2.37 -22.13 -24.98
C ARG A 455 1.02 -22.86 -24.99
N GLU A 456 0.83 -23.81 -25.92
CA GLU A 456 -0.41 -24.57 -26.01
C GLU A 456 -0.62 -25.51 -24.81
N THR A 457 0.47 -26.09 -24.32
CA THR A 457 0.46 -26.89 -23.09
C THR A 457 0.03 -26.05 -21.87
N LEU A 458 0.60 -24.85 -21.71
CA LEU A 458 0.26 -23.92 -20.62
C LEU A 458 -1.18 -23.43 -20.71
N ARG A 459 -1.65 -23.09 -21.92
CA ARG A 459 -3.05 -22.74 -22.16
C ARG A 459 -4.01 -23.84 -21.75
N THR A 460 -3.69 -25.08 -22.11
CA THR A 460 -4.50 -26.25 -21.76
C THR A 460 -4.50 -26.50 -20.25
N ILE A 461 -3.31 -26.53 -19.62
CA ILE A 461 -3.17 -26.83 -18.19
C ILE A 461 -3.77 -25.75 -17.30
N LEU A 462 -3.59 -24.48 -17.65
CA LEU A 462 -4.04 -23.32 -16.86
C LEU A 462 -5.41 -22.82 -17.32
N ASN A 463 -6.13 -23.59 -18.15
CA ASN A 463 -7.45 -23.28 -18.69
C ASN A 463 -7.56 -21.86 -19.27
N ASN A 464 -6.59 -21.44 -20.08
CA ASN A 464 -6.48 -20.08 -20.64
C ASN A 464 -6.56 -18.96 -19.58
N GLY A 465 -6.14 -19.22 -18.34
CA GLY A 465 -6.23 -18.26 -17.25
C GLY A 465 -7.61 -18.16 -16.59
N ASN A 466 -8.53 -19.08 -16.88
CA ASN A 466 -9.89 -19.12 -16.31
C ASN A 466 -10.08 -20.31 -15.37
N MET A 467 -8.99 -20.80 -14.77
CA MET A 467 -9.06 -21.93 -13.85
C MET A 467 -9.55 -21.45 -12.47
N VAL A 468 -10.54 -22.15 -11.92
CA VAL A 468 -11.11 -21.91 -10.59
C VAL A 468 -11.14 -23.24 -9.85
N ILE A 469 -10.65 -23.24 -8.61
CA ILE A 469 -10.75 -24.34 -7.64
C ILE A 469 -11.48 -23.79 -6.43
N GLU A 470 -12.53 -24.47 -6.00
CA GLU A 470 -13.33 -24.14 -4.82
C GLU A 470 -13.06 -25.14 -3.70
#